data_AF-A0A3A8LK89-F1
#
_entry.id   AF-A0A3A8LK89-F1
#
_cell.length_a   1.000
_cell.length_b   1.000
_cell.length_c   1.000
_cell.angle_alpha   90.00
_cell.angle_beta   90.00
_cell.angle_gamma   90.00
#
_symmetry.space_group_name_H-M   'P 1'
#
loop_
_entity.id
_entity.type
_entity.pdbx_description
1 polymer ?
#
loop_
_entity_poly.entity_id
_entity_poly.type
_entity_poly.pdbx_seq_one_letter_code
_entity_poly.pdbx_strand_id
1 'polypeptide(L)'
;MPAASLLQRATSAAAVVLALAGCGSATVGAIGSPPSAKWVGSPITTPDGGQLRTVIYYGPWQCSPAFMARCEAKCSAQGRILMGCMWLADFRGDWQGRYMLLPAEAGGRLAITHCCCDYPKVADLEWRRDTWDNARERFRNVWSSEFGTWPATQGRNWPGHHIFDLAHGGPPTASNNVLPVPANVHKTFNDEYPACYAPGGKWLTPGPARPYVD
;
A
#
# COMPACT_ATOMS: atom_id res chain seq x y z
N MET A 1 66.60 45.16 -40.16
CA MET A 1 67.28 43.86 -39.97
C MET A 1 67.71 43.75 -38.51
N PRO A 2 67.69 42.57 -37.88
CA PRO A 2 66.62 41.58 -37.64
C PRO A 2 66.23 41.62 -36.12
N ALA A 3 65.37 40.83 -35.49
CA ALA A 3 64.89 39.47 -35.75
C ALA A 3 63.48 39.27 -35.15
N ALA A 4 62.70 38.45 -35.84
CA ALA A 4 61.46 37.87 -35.36
C ALA A 4 61.73 36.70 -34.40
N SER A 5 60.85 36.48 -33.43
CA SER A 5 60.67 35.18 -32.77
C SER A 5 59.20 35.07 -32.33
N LEU A 6 58.44 34.26 -33.07
CA LEU A 6 57.12 33.75 -32.70
C LEU A 6 57.30 32.49 -31.82
N LEU A 7 56.52 32.37 -30.74
CA LEU A 7 56.14 31.11 -30.06
C LEU A 7 54.99 31.46 -29.08
N GLN A 8 53.70 31.34 -29.47
CA GLN A 8 52.81 30.17 -29.40
C GLN A 8 52.49 29.63 -27.99
N ARG A 9 51.16 29.57 -27.73
CA ARG A 9 50.41 28.73 -26.76
C ARG A 9 50.51 29.17 -25.28
N ALA A 10 49.50 29.07 -24.41
CA ALA A 10 48.19 28.42 -24.47
C ALA A 10 47.20 29.18 -23.56
N THR A 11 45.94 29.20 -23.99
CA THR A 11 44.76 29.48 -23.18
C THR A 11 44.66 28.50 -22.00
N SER A 12 44.33 29.00 -20.81
CA SER A 12 43.70 28.18 -19.76
C SER A 12 42.66 29.03 -19.05
N ALA A 13 41.44 28.96 -19.57
CA ALA A 13 40.24 29.40 -18.87
C ALA A 13 40.03 28.45 -17.68
N ALA A 14 40.16 28.97 -16.47
CA ALA A 14 39.74 28.26 -15.27
C ALA A 14 38.20 28.27 -15.24
N ALA A 15 37.59 27.22 -15.78
CA ALA A 15 36.17 26.95 -15.61
C ALA A 15 35.94 26.50 -14.15
N VAL A 16 35.47 27.43 -13.31
CA VAL A 16 34.93 27.10 -11.99
C VAL A 16 33.63 26.35 -12.22
N VAL A 17 33.68 25.02 -12.15
CA VAL A 17 32.48 24.18 -12.07
C VAL A 17 31.90 24.38 -10.67
N LEU A 18 30.90 25.26 -10.56
CA LEU A 18 29.99 25.25 -9.42
C LEU A 18 29.24 23.91 -9.44
N ALA A 19 29.68 22.97 -8.61
CA ALA A 19 28.90 21.81 -8.27
C ALA A 19 27.65 22.28 -7.50
N LEU A 20 26.52 22.36 -8.21
CA LEU A 20 25.21 22.40 -7.58
C LEU A 20 25.03 21.08 -6.82
N ALA A 21 25.28 21.11 -5.52
CA ALA A 21 24.80 20.09 -4.60
C ALA A 21 23.28 20.17 -4.59
N GLY A 22 22.64 19.46 -5.53
CA GLY A 22 21.23 19.13 -5.41
C GLY A 22 21.05 18.32 -4.13
N CYS A 23 20.10 18.72 -3.29
CA CYS A 23 19.60 17.94 -2.18
C CYS A 23 18.91 16.68 -2.70
N GLY A 24 19.67 15.76 -3.29
CA GLY A 24 19.25 14.39 -3.53
C GLY A 24 19.44 13.64 -2.23
N SER A 25 18.35 13.42 -1.49
CA SER A 25 18.31 12.42 -0.44
C SER A 25 18.60 11.05 -1.06
N ALA A 26 19.88 10.71 -1.20
CA ALA A 26 20.32 9.36 -1.49
C ALA A 26 20.18 8.55 -0.19
N THR A 27 18.96 8.15 0.14
CA THR A 27 18.77 7.02 1.05
C THR A 27 19.21 5.76 0.33
N VAL A 28 20.50 5.45 0.41
CA VAL A 28 21.01 4.10 0.20
C VAL A 28 20.54 3.29 1.42
N GLY A 29 19.39 2.62 1.30
CA GLY A 29 18.80 1.88 2.41
C GLY A 29 17.66 0.98 1.96
N ALA A 30 17.95 -0.32 1.90
CA ALA A 30 17.08 -1.45 1.56
C ALA A 30 16.47 -1.40 0.14
N ILE A 31 16.95 -2.29 -0.73
CA ILE A 31 16.20 -2.71 -1.92
C ILE A 31 14.96 -3.44 -1.39
N GLY A 32 13.86 -2.72 -1.20
CA GLY A 32 12.59 -3.34 -0.86
C GLY A 32 12.20 -4.32 -1.96
N SER A 33 11.59 -5.46 -1.59
CA SER A 33 11.03 -6.37 -2.58
C SER A 33 9.94 -5.64 -3.39
N PRO A 34 9.73 -5.97 -4.67
CA PRO A 34 8.57 -5.46 -5.38
C PRO A 34 7.29 -5.90 -4.65
N PRO A 35 6.21 -5.12 -4.77
CA PRO A 35 4.91 -5.54 -4.29
C PRO A 35 4.47 -6.83 -5.00
N SER A 36 3.79 -7.74 -4.29
CA SER A 36 3.30 -9.00 -4.87
C SER A 36 2.32 -8.79 -6.01
N ALA A 37 1.62 -7.65 -5.99
CA ALA A 37 0.84 -7.15 -7.11
C ALA A 37 0.67 -5.63 -6.99
N LYS A 38 0.29 -5.01 -8.11
CA LYS A 38 -0.06 -3.59 -8.19
C LYS A 38 -1.36 -3.46 -8.99
N TRP A 39 -2.29 -2.66 -8.48
CA TRP A 39 -3.45 -2.21 -9.21
C TRP A 39 -3.37 -0.70 -9.40
N VAL A 40 -3.72 -0.23 -10.59
CA VAL A 40 -3.81 1.19 -10.90
C VAL A 40 -5.23 1.45 -11.37
N GLY A 41 -5.97 2.24 -10.60
CA GLY A 41 -7.30 2.68 -10.96
C GLY A 41 -7.29 3.70 -12.09
N SER A 42 -8.41 3.80 -12.78
CA SER A 42 -8.66 4.89 -13.73
C SER A 42 -8.61 6.24 -13.00
N PRO A 43 -8.14 7.32 -13.64
CA PRO A 43 -8.26 8.66 -13.10
C PRO A 43 -9.73 9.03 -12.87
N ILE A 44 -10.02 9.67 -11.74
CA ILE A 44 -11.32 10.21 -11.38
C ILE A 44 -11.18 11.72 -11.30
N THR A 45 -12.05 12.44 -12.02
CA THR A 45 -12.10 13.90 -11.95
C THR A 45 -12.58 14.34 -10.57
N THR A 46 -11.81 15.19 -9.90
CA THR A 46 -12.18 15.75 -8.59
C THR A 46 -13.05 17.00 -8.75
N PRO A 47 -13.86 17.38 -7.74
CA PRO A 47 -14.77 18.53 -7.84
C PRO A 47 -14.11 19.87 -8.19
N ASP A 48 -12.82 20.02 -7.88
CA ASP A 48 -11.98 21.19 -8.19
C ASP A 48 -11.36 21.16 -9.61
N GLY A 49 -11.71 20.16 -10.43
CA GLY A 49 -11.21 20.00 -11.79
C GLY A 49 -9.85 19.30 -11.88
N GLY A 50 -9.31 18.80 -10.77
CA GLY A 50 -8.14 17.93 -10.76
C GLY A 50 -8.46 16.48 -11.19
N GLN A 51 -7.44 15.63 -11.11
CA GLN A 51 -7.50 14.21 -11.38
C GLN A 51 -6.88 13.44 -10.22
N LEU A 52 -7.65 12.52 -9.64
CA LEU A 52 -7.18 11.58 -8.64
C LEU A 52 -6.97 10.21 -9.27
N ARG A 53 -5.80 9.61 -9.06
CA ARG A 53 -5.52 8.22 -9.41
C ARG A 53 -5.22 7.42 -8.15
N THR A 54 -6.00 6.37 -7.93
CA THR A 54 -5.75 5.41 -6.85
C THR A 54 -4.85 4.30 -7.33
N VAL A 55 -3.82 3.97 -6.56
CA VAL A 55 -2.92 2.83 -6.78
C VAL A 55 -2.97 1.97 -5.53
N ILE A 56 -3.12 0.65 -5.69
CA ILE A 56 -3.03 -0.29 -4.58
C ILE A 56 -1.82 -1.18 -4.80
N TYR A 57 -0.93 -1.19 -3.81
CA TYR A 57 0.21 -2.09 -3.73
C TYR A 57 -0.13 -3.21 -2.76
N TYR A 58 0.14 -4.47 -3.12
CA TYR A 58 -0.22 -5.61 -2.29
C TYR A 58 1.00 -6.34 -1.73
N GLY A 59 0.93 -6.71 -0.46
CA GLY A 59 1.91 -7.53 0.25
C GLY A 59 1.67 -9.03 0.09
N PRO A 60 1.81 -9.87 1.15
CA PRO A 60 1.85 -9.48 2.55
C PRO A 60 3.27 -9.14 3.03
N TRP A 61 3.39 -8.09 3.83
CA TRP A 61 4.65 -7.70 4.48
C TRP A 61 4.52 -7.74 5.99
N GLN A 62 5.66 -7.87 6.68
CA GLN A 62 5.69 -7.65 8.12
C GLN A 62 5.30 -6.20 8.43
N CYS A 63 4.49 -6.01 9.47
CA CYS A 63 4.17 -4.68 9.95
C CYS A 63 5.41 -3.95 10.47
N SER A 64 5.54 -2.66 10.16
CA SER A 64 6.54 -1.81 10.79
C SER A 64 6.33 -1.72 12.31
N PRO A 65 7.34 -1.28 13.11
CA PRO A 65 7.17 -1.09 14.56
C PRO A 65 5.97 -0.19 14.93
N ALA A 66 5.73 0.86 14.14
CA ALA A 66 4.58 1.75 14.37
C ALA A 66 3.25 1.02 14.14
N PHE A 67 3.19 0.10 13.17
CA PHE A 67 1.97 -0.64 12.84
C PHE A 67 1.71 -1.73 13.86
N MET A 68 2.78 -2.40 14.31
CA MET A 68 2.77 -3.33 15.44
C MET A 68 2.18 -2.67 16.69
N ALA A 69 2.71 -1.50 17.10
CA ALA A 69 2.23 -0.79 18.28
C ALA A 69 0.74 -0.40 18.18
N ARG A 70 0.24 -0.03 16.99
CA ARG A 70 -1.19 0.24 16.78
C ARG A 70 -2.04 -1.02 16.90
N CYS A 71 -1.58 -2.14 16.36
CA CYS A 71 -2.29 -3.41 16.52
C CYS A 71 -2.29 -3.89 17.97
N GLU A 72 -1.18 -3.73 18.70
CA GLU A 72 -1.08 -4.06 20.12
C GLU A 72 -2.04 -3.20 20.95
N ALA A 73 -2.09 -1.89 20.72
CA ALA A 73 -3.05 -1.01 21.37
C ALA A 73 -4.51 -1.43 21.06
N LYS A 74 -4.80 -1.79 19.81
CA LYS A 74 -6.13 -2.27 19.40
C LYS A 74 -6.53 -3.59 20.08
N CYS A 75 -5.61 -4.55 20.20
CA CYS A 75 -5.88 -5.81 20.91
C CYS A 75 -6.06 -5.55 22.41
N SER A 76 -5.15 -4.76 23.02
CA SER A 76 -5.18 -4.45 24.45
C SER A 76 -6.46 -3.73 24.87
N ALA A 77 -6.97 -2.81 24.03
CA ALA A 77 -8.25 -2.13 24.25
C ALA A 77 -9.46 -3.09 24.32
N GLN A 78 -9.31 -4.32 23.82
CA GLN A 78 -10.32 -5.37 23.87
C GLN A 78 -9.98 -6.47 24.89
N GLY A 79 -8.95 -6.27 25.72
CA GLY A 79 -8.47 -7.29 26.67
C GLY A 79 -7.83 -8.50 25.99
N ARG A 80 -7.25 -8.30 24.81
CA ARG A 80 -6.68 -9.34 23.94
C ARG A 80 -5.19 -9.14 23.75
N ILE A 81 -4.45 -10.22 23.55
CA ILE A 81 -3.03 -10.18 23.21
C ILE A 81 -2.85 -10.13 21.69
N LEU A 82 -1.83 -9.41 21.24
CA LEU A 82 -1.44 -9.42 19.82
C LEU A 82 -0.70 -10.74 19.51
N MET A 83 -1.21 -11.47 18.53
CA MET A 83 -0.65 -12.72 18.00
C MET A 83 0.18 -12.50 16.74
N GLY A 84 -0.07 -11.42 16.00
CA GLY A 84 0.65 -11.06 14.79
C GLY A 84 0.09 -9.81 14.11
N CYS A 85 0.88 -9.23 13.20
CA CYS A 85 0.45 -8.12 12.35
C CYS A 85 0.96 -8.33 10.93
N MET A 86 0.03 -8.33 9.98
CA MET A 86 0.33 -8.38 8.55
C MET A 86 0.00 -7.02 7.92
N TRP A 87 0.91 -6.49 7.12
CA TRP A 87 0.64 -5.37 6.24
C TRP A 87 0.18 -5.92 4.88
N LEU A 88 -1.12 -5.81 4.61
CA LEU A 88 -1.75 -6.42 3.45
C LEU A 88 -1.61 -5.58 2.19
N ALA A 89 -1.83 -4.28 2.32
CA ALA A 89 -1.81 -3.39 1.17
C ALA A 89 -1.44 -1.96 1.55
N ASP A 90 -1.04 -1.20 0.55
CA ASP A 90 -0.89 0.24 0.59
C ASP A 90 -1.74 0.88 -0.50
N PHE A 91 -2.64 1.76 -0.08
CA PHE A 91 -3.43 2.61 -0.95
C PHE A 91 -2.67 3.91 -1.12
N ARG A 92 -2.36 4.26 -2.36
CA ARG A 92 -1.78 5.55 -2.73
C ARG A 92 -2.81 6.32 -3.55
N GLY A 93 -3.13 7.53 -3.12
CA GLY A 93 -3.92 8.47 -3.91
C GLY A 93 -3.00 9.54 -4.47
N ASP A 94 -2.87 9.60 -5.78
CA ASP A 94 -2.10 10.63 -6.49
C ASP A 94 -3.07 11.62 -7.13
N TRP A 95 -3.07 12.85 -6.62
CA TRP A 95 -3.87 13.95 -7.14
C TRP A 95 -2.99 14.90 -7.96
N GLN A 96 -3.50 15.28 -9.14
CA GLN A 96 -2.90 16.29 -10.00
C GLN A 96 -3.96 17.32 -10.38
N GLY A 97 -3.65 18.60 -10.28
CA GLY A 97 -4.59 19.65 -10.63
C GLY A 97 -3.97 21.03 -10.62
N ARG A 98 -4.74 22.03 -10.21
CA ARG A 98 -4.28 23.41 -10.11
C ARG A 98 -4.59 24.00 -8.74
N TYR A 99 -3.61 24.70 -8.18
CA TYR A 99 -3.80 25.55 -7.00
C TYR A 99 -3.37 26.97 -7.35
N MET A 100 -4.27 27.94 -7.16
CA MET A 100 -4.05 29.34 -7.57
C MET A 100 -3.56 29.47 -9.03
N LEU A 101 -4.20 28.73 -9.95
CA LEU A 101 -3.88 28.64 -11.38
C LEU A 101 -2.53 27.96 -11.74
N LEU A 102 -1.68 27.65 -10.77
CA LEU A 102 -0.43 26.93 -10.96
C LEU A 102 -0.66 25.41 -10.92
N PRO A 103 0.10 24.61 -11.69
CA PRO A 103 0.09 23.16 -11.54
C PRO A 103 0.42 22.74 -10.11
N ALA A 104 -0.33 21.79 -9.57
CA ALA A 104 -0.13 21.27 -8.23
C ALA A 104 -0.30 19.75 -8.23
N GLU A 105 0.49 19.09 -7.38
CA GLU A 105 0.38 17.66 -7.09
C GLU A 105 0.24 17.47 -5.59
N ALA A 106 -0.62 16.54 -5.18
CA ALA A 106 -0.82 16.17 -3.79
C ALA A 106 -1.06 14.67 -3.73
N GLY A 107 -0.85 14.07 -2.56
CA GLY A 107 -1.12 12.66 -2.41
C GLY A 107 -0.91 12.15 -1.00
N GLY A 108 -1.38 10.94 -0.78
CA GLY A 108 -1.29 10.27 0.50
C GLY A 108 -1.13 8.77 0.32
N ARG A 109 -0.63 8.12 1.37
CA ARG A 109 -0.58 6.67 1.50
C ARG A 109 -1.33 6.22 2.73
N LEU A 110 -2.16 5.19 2.57
CA LEU A 110 -2.87 4.52 3.65
C LEU A 110 -2.49 3.04 3.64
N ALA A 111 -1.89 2.60 4.74
CA ALA A 111 -1.59 1.19 4.95
C ALA A 111 -2.79 0.44 5.50
N ILE A 112 -3.06 -0.73 4.92
CA ILE A 112 -4.07 -1.68 5.39
C ILE A 112 -3.36 -2.82 6.11
N THR A 113 -3.63 -2.93 7.41
CA THR A 113 -3.02 -3.93 8.29
C THR A 113 -4.07 -4.89 8.84
N HIS A 114 -3.76 -6.18 8.84
CA HIS A 114 -4.49 -7.21 9.57
C HIS A 114 -3.83 -7.43 10.94
N CYS A 115 -4.53 -7.03 12.00
CA CYS A 115 -4.10 -7.27 13.38
C CYS A 115 -4.70 -8.59 13.86
N CYS A 116 -3.86 -9.60 14.07
CA CYS A 116 -4.23 -10.89 14.60
C CYS A 116 -4.21 -10.81 16.12
N CYS A 117 -5.33 -10.53 16.77
CA CYS A 117 -5.44 -10.72 18.23
C CYS A 117 -5.84 -12.16 18.53
N ASP A 118 -5.76 -12.60 19.80
CA ASP A 118 -6.21 -13.92 20.27
C ASP A 118 -7.74 -14.09 20.28
N TYR A 119 -8.40 -13.67 19.21
CA TYR A 119 -9.83 -13.87 19.03
C TYR A 119 -10.13 -15.37 18.96
N PRO A 120 -11.18 -15.86 19.65
CA PRO A 120 -11.65 -17.22 19.44
C PRO A 120 -12.22 -17.36 18.03
N LYS A 121 -12.16 -18.58 17.49
CA LYS A 121 -12.87 -18.87 16.24
C LYS A 121 -14.38 -18.79 16.47
N VAL A 122 -15.08 -18.24 15.50
CA VAL A 122 -16.55 -18.17 15.53
C VAL A 122 -17.19 -19.50 15.15
N ALA A 123 -18.36 -19.78 15.71
CA ALA A 123 -19.15 -20.97 15.38
C ALA A 123 -19.98 -20.81 14.08
N ASP A 124 -20.20 -19.56 13.63
CA ASP A 124 -21.10 -19.19 12.53
C ASP A 124 -20.36 -18.89 11.21
N LEU A 125 -19.17 -19.47 11.00
CA LEU A 125 -18.31 -19.15 9.86
C LEU A 125 -18.98 -19.39 8.49
N GLU A 126 -19.74 -20.48 8.36
CA GLU A 126 -20.48 -20.79 7.12
C GLU A 126 -21.51 -19.70 6.82
N TRP A 127 -22.33 -19.32 7.80
CA TRP A 127 -23.28 -18.22 7.67
C TRP A 127 -22.63 -16.89 7.25
N ARG A 128 -21.43 -16.58 7.76
CA ARG A 128 -20.68 -15.37 7.36
C ARG A 128 -20.23 -15.43 5.91
N ARG A 129 -19.78 -16.59 5.44
CA ARG A 129 -19.38 -16.81 4.05
C ARG A 129 -20.58 -16.67 3.12
N ASP A 130 -21.70 -17.30 3.46
CA ASP A 130 -22.94 -17.21 2.69
C ASP A 130 -23.45 -15.76 2.64
N THR A 131 -23.36 -15.04 3.77
CA THR A 131 -23.73 -13.62 3.83
C THR A 131 -22.90 -12.78 2.87
N TRP A 132 -21.59 -13.01 2.80
CA TRP A 132 -20.72 -12.34 1.83
C TRP A 132 -21.06 -12.75 0.39
N ASP A 133 -21.22 -14.05 0.12
CA ASP A 133 -21.48 -14.53 -1.24
C ASP A 133 -22.78 -14.00 -1.82
N ASN A 134 -23.82 -13.86 -0.98
CA ASN A 134 -25.09 -13.24 -1.35
C ASN A 134 -25.01 -11.72 -1.52
N ALA A 135 -24.10 -11.04 -0.82
CA ALA A 135 -24.02 -9.57 -0.82
C ALA A 135 -22.98 -8.99 -1.78
N ARG A 136 -21.98 -9.79 -2.21
CA ARG A 136 -20.78 -9.30 -2.91
C ARG A 136 -21.07 -8.53 -4.19
N GLU A 137 -22.12 -8.86 -4.93
CA GLU A 137 -22.50 -8.11 -6.13
C GLU A 137 -22.93 -6.68 -5.78
N ARG A 138 -23.88 -6.54 -4.85
CA ARG A 138 -24.32 -5.23 -4.37
C ARG A 138 -23.17 -4.45 -3.74
N PHE A 139 -22.30 -5.11 -2.98
CA PHE A 139 -21.13 -4.48 -2.39
C PHE A 139 -20.23 -3.85 -3.46
N ARG A 140 -19.94 -4.57 -4.56
CA ARG A 140 -19.14 -4.04 -5.68
C ARG A 140 -19.79 -2.85 -6.37
N ASN A 141 -21.12 -2.84 -6.47
CA ASN A 141 -21.85 -1.70 -7.06
C ASN A 141 -21.72 -0.45 -6.20
N VAL A 142 -21.85 -0.58 -4.87
CA VAL A 142 -21.64 0.53 -3.93
C VAL A 142 -20.19 1.01 -3.99
N TRP A 143 -19.21 0.10 -3.91
CA TRP A 143 -17.80 0.43 -4.09
C TRP A 143 -17.56 1.21 -5.38
N SER A 144 -18.16 0.76 -6.49
CA SER A 144 -17.93 1.39 -7.80
C SER A 144 -18.46 2.81 -7.90
N SER A 145 -19.47 3.17 -7.10
CA SER A 145 -19.97 4.54 -7.02
C SER A 145 -19.03 5.49 -6.28
N GLU A 146 -18.16 4.97 -5.41
CA GLU A 146 -17.25 5.77 -4.57
C GLU A 146 -15.81 5.77 -5.11
N PHE A 147 -15.32 4.63 -5.58
CA PHE A 147 -13.90 4.41 -5.89
C PHE A 147 -13.65 4.06 -7.36
N GLY A 148 -14.69 4.04 -8.19
CA GLY A 148 -14.64 3.55 -9.56
C GLY A 148 -14.71 2.02 -9.66
N THR A 149 -14.74 1.50 -10.89
CA THR A 149 -15.02 0.09 -11.19
C THR A 149 -14.22 -0.87 -10.32
N TRP A 150 -14.93 -1.84 -9.71
CA TRP A 150 -14.29 -2.92 -8.96
C TRP A 150 -13.20 -3.61 -9.80
N PRO A 151 -11.99 -3.84 -9.24
CA PRO A 151 -10.89 -4.45 -9.99
C PRO A 151 -11.24 -5.82 -10.59
N ALA A 152 -10.79 -6.06 -11.82
CA ALA A 152 -11.02 -7.31 -12.54
C ALA A 152 -9.85 -7.66 -13.46
N THR A 153 -9.66 -8.96 -13.70
CA THR A 153 -8.71 -9.49 -14.70
C THR A 153 -9.48 -10.33 -15.71
N GLN A 154 -9.37 -10.00 -17.00
CA GLN A 154 -10.05 -10.73 -18.08
C GLN A 154 -11.56 -10.89 -17.81
N GLY A 155 -12.22 -9.80 -17.39
CA GLY A 155 -13.66 -9.78 -17.07
C GLY A 155 -14.06 -10.50 -15.77
N ARG A 156 -13.12 -11.14 -15.06
CA ARG A 156 -13.37 -11.75 -13.75
C ARG A 156 -13.03 -10.78 -12.63
N ASN A 157 -14.05 -10.40 -11.87
CA ASN A 157 -13.90 -9.58 -10.69
C ASN A 157 -12.94 -10.22 -9.69
N TRP A 158 -12.06 -9.40 -9.13
CA TRP A 158 -11.18 -9.82 -8.06
C TRP A 158 -11.99 -10.23 -6.82
N PRO A 159 -11.54 -11.23 -6.04
CA PRO A 159 -12.15 -11.53 -4.76
C PRO A 159 -12.08 -10.32 -3.81
N GLY A 160 -13.08 -10.21 -2.94
CA GLY A 160 -13.05 -9.32 -1.78
C GLY A 160 -12.43 -10.07 -0.62
N HIS A 161 -11.26 -9.61 -0.18
CA HIS A 161 -10.53 -10.15 0.96
C HIS A 161 -11.00 -9.49 2.26
N HIS A 162 -11.32 -10.29 3.27
CA HIS A 162 -11.70 -9.76 4.58
C HIS A 162 -10.47 -9.36 5.40
N ILE A 163 -10.31 -8.06 5.65
CA ILE A 163 -9.16 -7.48 6.38
C ILE A 163 -9.18 -7.98 7.83
N PHE A 164 -10.33 -8.03 8.48
CA PHE A 164 -10.57 -8.76 9.72
C PHE A 164 -11.21 -10.09 9.34
N ASP A 165 -10.53 -11.18 9.68
CA ASP A 165 -10.88 -12.53 9.26
C ASP A 165 -12.30 -12.93 9.71
N LEU A 166 -13.10 -13.45 8.79
CA LEU A 166 -14.44 -13.98 9.08
C LEU A 166 -14.40 -15.06 10.16
N ALA A 167 -13.39 -15.92 10.13
CA ALA A 167 -13.25 -17.00 11.11
C ALA A 167 -13.01 -16.49 12.54
N HIS A 168 -12.62 -15.22 12.69
CA HIS A 168 -12.32 -14.59 13.97
C HIS A 168 -13.27 -13.41 14.28
N GLY A 169 -14.44 -13.37 13.64
CA GLY A 169 -15.50 -12.39 13.94
C GLY A 169 -15.56 -11.20 12.99
N GLY A 170 -14.78 -11.20 11.91
CA GLY A 170 -14.84 -10.24 10.84
C GLY A 170 -16.27 -10.03 10.31
N PRO A 171 -16.76 -8.78 10.21
CA PRO A 171 -18.06 -8.51 9.61
C PRO A 171 -18.02 -8.77 8.09
N PRO A 172 -18.96 -9.55 7.53
CA PRO A 172 -18.86 -10.03 6.14
C PRO A 172 -19.04 -8.94 5.08
N THR A 173 -19.75 -7.85 5.41
CA THR A 173 -20.16 -6.82 4.44
C THR A 173 -19.82 -5.39 4.85
N ALA A 174 -19.04 -5.22 5.93
CA ALA A 174 -18.60 -3.88 6.33
C ALA A 174 -17.65 -3.31 5.28
N SER A 175 -17.89 -2.07 4.82
CA SER A 175 -17.11 -1.42 3.76
C SER A 175 -15.62 -1.30 4.08
N ASN A 176 -15.30 -1.05 5.35
CA ASN A 176 -13.95 -0.98 5.87
C ASN A 176 -13.30 -2.35 6.17
N ASN A 177 -14.00 -3.46 5.90
CA ASN A 177 -13.50 -4.81 6.14
C ASN A 177 -13.21 -5.59 4.85
N VAL A 178 -13.48 -5.05 3.67
CA VAL A 178 -13.30 -5.78 2.41
C VAL A 178 -12.32 -5.03 1.50
N LEU A 179 -11.29 -5.73 1.05
CA LEU A 179 -10.26 -5.24 0.15
C LEU A 179 -10.37 -6.00 -1.19
N PRO A 180 -10.51 -5.36 -2.36
CA PRO A 180 -10.33 -6.07 -3.63
C PRO A 180 -8.87 -6.54 -3.76
N VAL A 181 -8.66 -7.84 -4.02
CA VAL A 181 -7.30 -8.42 -4.09
C VAL A 181 -7.20 -9.36 -5.30
N PRO A 182 -6.11 -9.35 -6.09
CA PRO A 182 -5.89 -10.35 -7.14
C PRO A 182 -6.00 -11.77 -6.61
N ALA A 183 -6.53 -12.70 -7.41
CA ALA A 183 -6.83 -14.06 -6.93
C ALA A 183 -5.63 -14.80 -6.31
N ASN A 184 -4.43 -14.64 -6.88
CA ASN A 184 -3.19 -15.23 -6.35
C ASN A 184 -2.76 -14.61 -5.01
N VAL A 185 -2.90 -13.29 -4.87
CA VAL A 185 -2.60 -12.59 -3.61
C VAL A 185 -3.64 -12.92 -2.54
N HIS A 186 -4.92 -13.02 -2.91
CA HIS A 186 -6.00 -13.43 -2.01
C HIS A 186 -5.75 -14.84 -1.45
N LYS A 187 -5.34 -15.78 -2.30
CA LYS A 187 -4.91 -17.11 -1.86
C LYS A 187 -3.75 -17.02 -0.86
N THR A 188 -2.74 -16.21 -1.16
CA THR A 188 -1.57 -16.02 -0.29
C THR A 188 -1.97 -15.47 1.09
N PHE A 189 -2.87 -14.48 1.14
CA PHE A 189 -3.37 -13.97 2.43
C PHE A 189 -4.09 -15.06 3.23
N ASN A 190 -4.97 -15.84 2.60
CA ASN A 190 -5.71 -16.91 3.27
C ASN A 190 -4.78 -18.01 3.81
N ASP A 191 -3.70 -18.34 3.07
CA ASP A 191 -2.71 -19.32 3.51
C ASP A 191 -1.87 -18.80 4.71
N GLU A 192 -1.67 -17.49 4.82
CA GLU A 192 -0.84 -16.85 5.85
C GLU A 192 -1.59 -16.45 7.12
N TYR A 193 -2.91 -16.23 7.06
CA TYR A 193 -3.73 -15.87 8.22
C TYR A 193 -3.58 -16.85 9.40
N PRO A 194 -3.64 -18.18 9.20
CA PRO A 194 -3.40 -19.13 10.29
C PRO A 194 -2.06 -18.93 11.02
N ALA A 195 -1.00 -18.61 10.27
CA ALA A 195 0.31 -18.33 10.85
C ALA A 195 0.37 -16.99 11.60
N CYS A 196 -0.48 -16.03 11.23
CA CYS A 196 -0.59 -14.75 11.94
C CYS A 196 -1.32 -14.85 13.27
N TYR A 197 -2.28 -15.77 13.38
CA TYR A 197 -2.95 -16.09 14.65
C TYR A 197 -2.14 -17.07 15.54
N ALA A 198 -1.03 -17.62 15.04
CA ALA A 198 -0.19 -18.55 15.80
C ALA A 198 0.74 -17.78 16.77
N PRO A 199 0.83 -18.20 18.06
CA PRO A 199 1.74 -17.57 19.02
C PRO A 199 3.19 -17.62 18.54
N GLY A 200 3.93 -16.50 18.67
CA GLY A 200 5.35 -16.43 18.35
C GLY A 200 5.70 -16.58 16.86
N GLY A 201 4.72 -16.45 15.96
CA GLY A 201 4.92 -16.57 14.51
C GLY A 201 5.72 -15.41 13.91
N LYS A 202 6.14 -15.58 12.65
CA LYS A 202 6.92 -14.58 11.88
C LYS A 202 6.27 -13.19 11.80
N TRP A 203 4.96 -13.13 12.04
CA TRP A 203 4.13 -11.93 11.97
C TRP A 203 4.19 -11.07 13.24
N LEU A 204 4.86 -11.52 14.31
CA LEU A 204 5.20 -10.67 15.46
C LEU A 204 6.55 -9.97 15.32
N THR A 205 7.36 -10.36 14.35
CA THR A 205 8.64 -9.70 14.08
C THR A 205 8.39 -8.41 13.29
N PRO A 206 8.78 -7.24 13.81
CA PRO A 206 8.62 -5.98 13.09
C PRO A 206 9.42 -5.97 11.79
N GLY A 207 8.77 -5.53 10.70
CA GLY A 207 9.37 -5.29 9.40
C GLY A 207 9.92 -3.86 9.24
N PRO A 208 10.42 -3.50 8.05
CA PRO A 208 10.89 -2.15 7.77
C PRO A 208 9.74 -1.13 7.71
N ALA A 209 10.07 0.16 7.81
CA ALA A 209 9.10 1.25 7.66
C ALA A 209 8.52 1.34 6.23
N ARG A 210 9.28 0.90 5.22
CA ARG A 210 8.88 0.79 3.82
C ARG A 210 9.24 -0.62 3.32
N PRO A 211 8.25 -1.50 3.07
CA PRO A 211 8.54 -2.90 2.78
C PRO A 211 8.65 -3.20 1.28
N TYR A 212 8.38 -2.21 0.43
CA TYR A 212 8.51 -2.32 -1.02
C TYR A 212 8.99 -1.01 -1.64
N VAL A 213 9.45 -1.12 -2.89
CA VAL A 213 9.77 0.00 -3.78
C VAL A 213 8.81 -0.02 -4.99
N ASP A 214 8.46 1.15 -5.53
CA ASP A 214 7.47 1.31 -6.60
C ASP A 214 8.00 1.92 -7.90
#